data_AF-W0GJ44-F1
#
_entry.id   AF-W0GJ44-F1
#
_cell.length_a   1.000
_cell.length_b   1.000
_cell.length_c   1.000
_cell.angle_alpha   90.00
_cell.angle_beta   90.00
_cell.angle_gamma   90.00
#
_symmetry.space_group_name_H-M   'P 1'
#
loop_
_entity.id
_entity.type
_entity.pdbx_description
1 polymer ?
#
loop_
_entity_poly.entity_id
_entity_poly.type
_entity_poly.pdbx_seq_one_letter_code
_entity_poly.pdbx_strand_id
1 'polypeptide(L)'
;VKQGEDALQKAISILSEQDGWTVETVAPNGDKVLSKVLPDIGKVFKLEVVMEQHPDSLYEELVGNMEQMGEWNPNVKEVKILQKIG
;
A
#
# COMPACT_ATOMS: atom_id res chain seq x y z
N VAL A 1 5.33 -13.00 -13.99
CA VAL A 1 3.89 -13.15 -13.68
C VAL A 1 3.68 -13.82 -12.33
N LYS A 2 4.07 -15.09 -12.14
CA LYS A 2 3.88 -15.84 -10.87
C LYS A 2 4.21 -15.07 -9.58
N GLN A 3 5.38 -14.42 -9.50
CA GLN A 3 5.76 -13.65 -8.31
C GLN A 3 4.78 -12.51 -7.98
N GLY A 4 4.20 -11.86 -9.00
CA GLY A 4 3.20 -10.81 -8.82
C GLY A 4 1.87 -11.36 -8.31
N GLU A 5 1.44 -12.52 -8.82
CA GLU A 5 0.24 -13.21 -8.34
C GLU A 5 0.40 -13.71 -6.90
N ASP A 6 1.54 -14.34 -6.59
CA ASP A 6 1.86 -14.84 -5.25
C ASP A 6 1.88 -13.69 -4.22
N ALA A 7 2.49 -12.56 -4.59
CA ALA A 7 2.51 -11.36 -3.74
C ALA A 7 1.10 -10.80 -3.51
N LEU A 8 0.27 -10.73 -4.56
CA LEU A 8 -1.10 -10.24 -4.45
C LEU A 8 -1.95 -11.14 -3.55
N GLN A 9 -1.91 -12.46 -3.75
CA GLN A 9 -2.67 -13.42 -2.93
C GLN A 9 -2.24 -13.35 -1.46
N LYS A 10 -0.94 -13.25 -1.19
CA LYS A 10 -0.44 -13.11 0.18
C LYS A 10 -0.91 -11.80 0.83
N ALA A 11 -0.88 -10.68 0.10
CA ALA A 11 -1.39 -9.40 0.60
C ALA A 11 -2.90 -9.45 0.90
N ILE A 12 -3.71 -10.04 0.02
CA ILE A 12 -5.16 -10.22 0.24
C ILE A 12 -5.42 -11.09 1.48
N SER A 13 -4.67 -12.18 1.66
CA SER A 13 -4.79 -13.03 2.87
C SER A 13 -4.50 -12.24 4.15
N ILE A 14 -3.45 -11.41 4.16
CA ILE A 14 -3.10 -10.57 5.33
C ILE A 14 -4.23 -9.59 5.65
N LEU A 15 -4.86 -8.99 4.63
CA LEU A 15 -5.96 -8.04 4.80
C LEU A 15 -7.29 -8.70 5.16
N SER A 16 -7.49 -9.97 4.78
CA SER A 16 -8.70 -10.74 5.09
C SER A 16 -8.79 -11.11 6.57
N GLU A 17 -7.64 -11.25 7.24
CA GLU A 17 -7.57 -11.45 8.69
C GLU A 17 -7.84 -10.14 9.43
N GLN A 18 -9.08 -9.96 9.90
CA GLN A 18 -9.50 -8.76 10.63
C GLN A 18 -8.93 -8.69 12.05
N ASP A 19 -8.58 -9.84 12.64
CA ASP A 19 -8.09 -9.94 14.02
C ASP A 19 -6.55 -9.87 14.12
N GLY A 20 -6.08 -9.45 15.29
CA GLY A 20 -4.66 -9.44 15.63
C GLY A 20 -3.88 -8.22 15.14
N TRP A 21 -4.57 -7.16 14.72
CA TRP A 21 -3.96 -5.87 14.43
C TRP A 21 -3.84 -5.02 15.70
N THR A 22 -2.69 -4.40 15.89
CA THR A 22 -2.43 -3.42 16.95
C THR A 22 -2.44 -2.02 16.36
N VAL A 23 -3.15 -1.08 16.97
CA VAL A 23 -3.11 0.34 16.56
C VAL A 23 -1.79 0.96 17.00
N GLU A 24 -1.01 1.48 16.06
CA GLU A 24 0.28 2.16 16.32
C GLU A 24 0.09 3.67 16.49
N THR A 25 -0.76 4.28 15.66
CA THR A 25 -1.09 5.71 15.76
C THR A 25 -2.44 6.01 15.14
N VAL A 26 -3.04 7.11 15.58
CA VAL A 26 -4.26 7.71 15.03
C VAL A 26 -4.00 9.19 14.80
N ALA A 27 -4.15 9.64 13.56
CA ALA A 27 -3.99 11.04 13.20
C ALA A 27 -5.24 11.87 13.56
N PRO A 28 -5.14 13.21 13.67
CA PRO A 28 -6.28 14.06 14.04
C PRO A 28 -7.47 14.00 13.08
N ASN A 29 -7.24 13.66 11.81
CA ASN A 29 -8.28 13.46 10.78
C ASN A 29 -8.93 12.06 10.84
N GLY A 30 -8.50 11.21 11.77
CA GLY A 30 -9.03 9.86 11.96
C GLY A 30 -8.27 8.75 11.23
N ASP A 31 -7.25 9.10 10.43
CA ASP A 31 -6.41 8.11 9.74
C ASP A 31 -5.65 7.25 10.76
N LYS A 32 -5.46 5.97 10.44
CA LYS A 32 -4.85 5.01 11.37
C LYS A 32 -3.69 4.28 10.72
N VAL A 33 -2.67 4.00 11.53
CA VAL A 33 -1.66 3.00 11.21
C VAL A 33 -1.82 1.86 12.19
N LEU A 34 -1.96 0.65 11.65
CA LEU A 34 -2.01 -0.59 12.41
C LEU A 34 -0.78 -1.45 12.09
N SER A 35 -0.43 -2.36 12.98
CA SER A 35 0.63 -3.34 12.76
C SER A 35 0.24 -4.75 13.17
N LYS A 36 0.94 -5.73 12.61
CA LYS A 36 0.82 -7.16 12.95
C LYS A 36 2.16 -7.85 12.69
N VAL A 37 2.51 -8.83 13.51
CA VAL A 37 3.71 -9.66 13.28
C VAL A 37 3.27 -10.97 12.64
N LEU A 38 3.78 -11.24 11.45
CA LEU A 38 3.49 -12.45 10.67
C LEU A 38 4.70 -13.40 10.73
N PRO A 39 4.50 -14.72 10.92
CA PRO A 39 5.60 -15.68 11.05
C PRO A 39 6.62 -15.63 9.89
N ASP A 40 6.14 -15.47 8.66
CA ASP A 40 7.00 -15.57 7.45
C ASP A 40 7.52 -14.23 6.93
N ILE A 41 7.04 -13.10 7.48
CA ILE A 41 7.34 -11.75 6.95
C ILE A 41 7.93 -10.84 8.04
N GLY A 42 7.55 -11.04 9.29
CA GLY A 42 7.86 -10.12 10.40
C GLY A 42 6.77 -9.07 10.60
N LYS A 43 7.14 -7.90 11.15
CA LYS A 43 6.21 -6.81 11.43
C LYS A 43 5.79 -6.14 10.12
N VAL A 44 4.48 -6.12 9.85
CA VAL A 44 3.86 -5.39 8.73
C VAL A 44 3.03 -4.22 9.26
N PHE A 45 2.76 -3.24 8.39
CA PHE A 45 1.96 -2.07 8.70
C PHE A 45 0.79 -1.96 7.71
N LYS A 46 -0.38 -1.57 8.21
CA LYS A 46 -1.59 -1.26 7.44
C LYS A 46 -1.96 0.20 7.67
N LEU A 47 -2.11 0.95 6.59
CA LEU A 47 -2.58 2.33 6.59
C LEU A 47 -4.07 2.34 6.23
N GLU A 48 -4.90 2.92 7.10
CA GLU A 48 -6.33 3.13 6.88
C GLU A 48 -6.62 4.62 6.75
N VAL A 49 -7.02 5.04 5.55
CA VAL A 49 -7.31 6.43 5.17
C VAL A 49 -8.59 6.42 4.32
N VAL A 50 -9.46 7.41 4.52
CA VAL A 50 -10.62 7.64 3.65
C VAL A 50 -10.38 8.92 2.86
N MET A 51 -10.54 8.85 1.54
CA MET A 51 -10.36 9.99 0.65
C MET A 51 -11.66 10.33 -0.08
N GLU A 52 -11.97 11.61 -0.16
CA GLU A 52 -13.09 12.16 -0.93
C GLU A 52 -12.70 12.32 -2.41
N GLN A 53 -12.25 11.25 -3.06
CA GLN A 53 -11.80 11.24 -4.45
C GLN A 53 -12.36 10.02 -5.19
N HIS A 54 -12.48 10.11 -6.52
CA HIS A 54 -12.89 8.96 -7.32
C HIS A 54 -11.77 7.90 -7.37
N PRO A 55 -12.07 6.60 -7.22
CA PRO A 55 -11.06 5.54 -7.26
C PRO A 55 -10.19 5.55 -8.53
N ASP A 56 -10.77 5.86 -9.69
CA ASP A 56 -10.02 5.90 -10.95
C ASP A 56 -8.98 7.02 -10.97
N SER A 57 -9.28 8.18 -10.38
CA SER A 57 -8.33 9.29 -10.26
C SER A 57 -7.15 8.91 -9.37
N LEU A 58 -7.41 8.15 -8.30
CA LEU A 58 -6.37 7.60 -7.44
C LEU A 58 -5.51 6.56 -8.18
N TYR A 59 -6.14 5.68 -8.95
CA TYR A 59 -5.42 4.67 -9.71
C TYR A 59 -4.51 5.27 -10.77
N GLU A 60 -5.00 6.28 -11.51
CA GLU A 60 -4.20 7.01 -12.48
C GLU A 60 -2.98 7.66 -11.82
N GLU A 61 -3.16 8.35 -10.69
CA GLU A 61 -2.05 9.01 -10.00
C GLU A 61 -1.04 8.03 -9.40
N LEU A 62 -1.52 6.94 -8.77
CA LEU A 62 -0.65 6.01 -8.04
C LEU A 62 -0.01 4.94 -8.93
N VAL A 63 -0.63 4.59 -10.05
CA VAL A 63 -0.19 3.49 -10.93
C VAL A 63 0.08 3.98 -12.35
N GLY A 64 -0.86 4.72 -12.94
CA GLY A 64 -0.70 5.29 -14.30
C GLY A 64 0.52 6.21 -14.40
N ASN A 65 0.67 7.09 -13.41
CA ASN A 65 1.70 8.12 -13.30
C ASN A 65 2.78 7.79 -12.25
N MET A 66 2.99 6.51 -11.92
CA MET A 66 3.86 6.13 -10.80
C MET A 66 5.31 6.62 -10.96
N GLU A 67 5.82 6.78 -12.19
CA GLU A 67 7.17 7.29 -12.44
C GLU A 67 7.30 8.80 -12.12
N GLN A 68 6.18 9.53 -12.06
CA GLN A 68 6.10 10.93 -11.66
C GLN A 68 5.89 11.11 -10.14
N MET A 69 5.74 10.04 -9.37
CA MET A 69 5.44 10.11 -7.92
C MET A 69 6.46 10.95 -7.13
N GLY A 70 7.71 11.01 -7.57
CA GLY A 70 8.74 11.83 -6.92
C GLY A 70 8.56 13.34 -7.08
N GLU A 71 7.68 13.80 -7.97
CA GLU A 71 7.37 15.22 -8.14
C GLU A 71 6.56 15.78 -6.96
N TRP A 72 5.75 14.95 -6.32
CA TRP A 72 4.88 15.36 -5.21
C TRP A 72 5.13 14.62 -3.90
N ASN A 73 5.70 13.41 -3.92
CA ASN A 73 5.98 12.64 -2.70
C ASN A 73 7.41 12.91 -2.21
N PRO A 74 7.61 13.71 -1.15
CA PRO A 74 8.95 14.05 -0.67
C PRO A 74 9.73 12.85 -0.11
N ASN A 75 9.04 11.73 0.19
CA ASN A 75 9.68 10.49 0.65
C ASN A 75 10.19 9.63 -0.51
N VAL A 76 9.91 10.01 -1.76
CA VAL A 76 10.30 9.28 -2.97
C VAL A 76 11.16 10.19 -3.83
N LYS A 77 12.40 9.80 -4.07
CA LYS A 77 13.31 10.58 -4.90
C LYS A 77 13.05 10.38 -6.40
N GLU A 78 12.92 9.12 -6.82
CA GLU A 78 12.76 8.74 -8.23
C GLU A 78 12.11 7.35 -8.30
N VAL A 79 11.24 7.14 -9.29
CA VAL A 79 10.66 5.84 -9.64
C VAL A 79 10.92 5.60 -11.11
N LYS A 80 11.40 4.39 -11.45
CA LYS A 80 11.63 3.95 -12.83
C LYS A 80 11.11 2.55 -13.08
N ILE A 81 10.37 2.36 -14.17
CA ILE A 81 9.93 1.05 -14.61
C ILE A 81 11.05 0.40 -15.42
N LEU A 82 11.67 -0.64 -14.84
CA LEU A 82 12.73 -1.38 -15.52
C LEU A 82 12.20 -2.19 -16.70
N GLN A 83 11.03 -2.81 -16.52
CA GLN A 83 10.39 -3.64 -17.54
C GLN A 83 8.90 -3.79 -17.24
N LYS A 84 8.06 -3.74 -18.30
CA LYS A 84 6.66 -4.17 -18.24
C LYS A 84 6.56 -5.57 -18.83
N ILE A 85 5.93 -6.48 -18.10
CA ILE A 85 5.63 -7.84 -18.55
C ILE A 85 4.11 -7.95 -18.56
N GLY A 86 3.53 -8.22 -19.73
CA GLY A 86 2.10 -8.37 -19.97
C GLY A 86 1.78 -9.67 -20.67
#